data_AF-A0A238L8L8-F1
#
_entry.id   AF-A0A238L8L8-F1
#
_cell.length_a   1.000
_cell.length_b   1.000
_cell.length_c   1.000
_cell.angle_alpha   90.00
_cell.angle_beta   90.00
_cell.angle_gamma   90.00
#
_symmetry.space_group_name_H-M   'P 1'
#
loop_
_entity.id
_entity.type
_entity.pdbx_description
1 polymer ?
#
loop_
_entity_poly.entity_id
_entity_poly.type
_entity_poly.pdbx_seq_one_letter_code
_entity_poly.pdbx_strand_id
1 'polypeptide(L)'
;MRQMQTMTAAALARASYLGAGALPPIRAALDRAGVQAWLLSDDTLIIPGTNHWTDWIRFNLNTMLVAGQQVGWNEVGTCIGNAKWHRGFAVHARAVHDFLNGRRPKYIIGHSLGAASAQILGCHYGVPTMCFASPNPRFGGTALSHEGWVLNVVYNDDPVGRFPLQINGYRRIGSVEILARRNLPGLQHSMDRYIPMLADEIAGGSLHTAWPPGP
;
A
#
# COMPACT_ATOMS: atom_id res chain seq x y z
N MET A 1 -5.93 15.48 -16.23
CA MET A 1 -5.64 14.13 -15.70
C MET A 1 -6.61 13.84 -14.56
N ARG A 2 -7.06 12.59 -14.39
CA ARG A 2 -7.92 12.23 -13.26
C ARG A 2 -7.07 12.08 -12.00
N GLN A 3 -7.37 12.86 -10.96
CA GLN A 3 -6.67 12.83 -9.68
C GLN A 3 -7.49 12.07 -8.64
N MET A 4 -6.82 11.53 -7.63
CA MET A 4 -7.41 10.91 -6.45
C MET A 4 -7.17 11.81 -5.23
N GLN A 5 -8.24 12.18 -4.53
CA GLN A 5 -8.15 13.03 -3.35
C GLN A 5 -7.56 12.24 -2.16
N THR A 6 -6.57 12.82 -1.48
CA THR A 6 -5.81 12.15 -0.41
C THR A 6 -6.70 11.75 0.75
N MET A 7 -7.58 12.65 1.21
CA MET A 7 -8.50 12.36 2.32
C MET A 7 -9.56 11.32 1.94
N THR A 8 -10.04 11.32 0.70
CA THR A 8 -10.96 10.28 0.21
C THR A 8 -10.28 8.92 0.17
N ALA A 9 -9.05 8.85 -0.34
CA ALA A 9 -8.28 7.61 -0.37
C ALA A 9 -8.02 7.08 1.05
N ALA A 10 -7.68 7.96 1.99
CA ALA A 10 -7.47 7.59 3.38
C ALA A 10 -8.76 7.06 4.05
N ALA A 11 -9.90 7.71 3.80
CA ALA A 11 -11.20 7.26 4.30
C ALA A 11 -11.60 5.88 3.73
N LEU A 12 -11.36 5.64 2.44
CA LEU A 12 -11.60 4.34 1.81
C LEU A 12 -10.66 3.25 2.34
N ALA A 13 -9.38 3.58 2.54
CA ALA A 13 -8.42 2.67 3.16
C ALA A 13 -8.87 2.27 4.58
N ARG A 14 -9.34 3.23 5.39
CA ARG A 14 -9.92 2.95 6.71
C ARG A 14 -11.17 2.08 6.61
N ALA A 15 -12.12 2.46 5.77
CA ALA A 15 -13.39 1.76 5.63
C ALA A 15 -13.22 0.30 5.21
N SER A 16 -12.16 -0.02 4.45
CA SER A 16 -11.87 -1.40 4.06
C SER A 16 -11.62 -2.37 5.22
N TYR A 17 -11.23 -1.87 6.41
CA TYR A 17 -11.08 -2.67 7.63
C TYR A 17 -12.42 -2.94 8.35
N LEU A 18 -13.46 -2.16 8.04
CA LEU A 18 -14.81 -2.34 8.59
C LEU A 18 -15.64 -3.34 7.78
N GLY A 19 -15.12 -3.81 6.65
CA GLY A 19 -15.75 -4.78 5.76
C GLY A 19 -16.58 -4.16 4.63
N ALA A 20 -17.14 -5.03 3.78
CA ALA A 20 -17.82 -4.66 2.54
C ALA A 20 -18.93 -3.61 2.71
N GLY A 21 -19.69 -3.67 3.81
CA GLY A 21 -20.81 -2.78 4.07
C GLY A 21 -20.42 -1.33 4.37
N ALA A 22 -19.15 -1.06 4.70
CA ALA A 22 -18.64 0.29 4.93
C ALA A 22 -18.05 0.94 3.66
N LEU A 23 -17.94 0.18 2.57
CA LEU A 23 -17.39 0.65 1.30
C LEU A 23 -18.50 1.12 0.36
N PRO A 24 -18.18 2.00 -0.62
CA PRO A 24 -19.06 2.25 -1.75
C PRO A 24 -19.40 0.95 -2.52
N PRO A 25 -20.37 0.98 -3.45
CA PRO A 25 -20.77 -0.22 -4.20
C PRO A 25 -19.57 -1.00 -4.76
N ILE A 26 -19.51 -2.28 -4.42
CA ILE A 26 -18.42 -3.19 -4.77
C ILE A 26 -18.80 -3.95 -6.03
N ARG A 27 -17.91 -3.91 -7.03
CA ARG A 27 -18.04 -4.69 -8.27
C ARG A 27 -17.51 -6.12 -8.09
N ALA A 28 -16.40 -6.27 -7.37
CA ALA A 28 -15.81 -7.57 -7.08
C ALA A 28 -15.02 -7.51 -5.77
N ALA A 29 -14.93 -8.65 -5.09
CA ALA A 29 -14.18 -8.79 -3.85
C ALA A 29 -13.26 -10.01 -3.90
N LEU A 30 -12.11 -9.89 -3.27
CA LEU A 30 -11.19 -10.98 -2.98
C LEU A 30 -11.05 -11.07 -1.47
N ASP A 31 -11.32 -12.24 -0.91
CA ASP A 31 -10.97 -12.59 0.46
C ASP A 31 -10.59 -14.08 0.49
N ARG A 32 -9.30 -14.35 0.31
CA ARG A 32 -8.79 -15.73 0.26
C ARG A 32 -7.35 -15.80 0.69
N ALA A 33 -7.04 -16.80 1.52
CA ALA A 33 -5.67 -17.14 1.93
C ALA A 33 -4.87 -15.95 2.49
N GLY A 34 -5.54 -15.04 3.21
CA GLY A 34 -4.91 -13.85 3.79
C GLY A 34 -4.67 -12.70 2.81
N VAL A 35 -5.22 -12.77 1.59
CA VAL A 35 -5.25 -11.68 0.63
C VAL A 35 -6.66 -11.12 0.58
N GLN A 36 -6.79 -9.83 0.86
CA GLN A 36 -8.06 -9.10 0.76
C GLN A 36 -7.93 -7.94 -0.22
N ALA A 37 -8.93 -7.77 -1.08
CA ALA A 37 -9.03 -6.63 -1.98
C ALA A 37 -10.49 -6.37 -2.41
N TRP A 38 -10.79 -5.10 -2.68
CA TRP A 38 -12.10 -4.64 -3.12
C TRP A 38 -11.97 -3.84 -4.40
N LEU A 39 -12.65 -4.25 -5.46
CA LEU A 39 -12.80 -3.45 -6.67
C LEU A 39 -14.18 -2.77 -6.62
N LEU A 40 -14.19 -1.45 -6.48
CA LEU A 40 -15.41 -0.65 -6.45
C LEU A 40 -16.03 -0.50 -7.85
N SER A 41 -17.31 -0.13 -7.89
CA SER A 41 -18.06 0.09 -9.13
C SER A 41 -17.50 1.22 -10.00
N ASP A 42 -16.70 2.13 -9.46
CA ASP A 42 -16.01 3.19 -10.20
C ASP A 42 -14.59 2.82 -10.67
N ASP A 43 -14.24 1.53 -10.56
CA ASP A 43 -12.92 0.95 -10.87
C ASP A 43 -11.79 1.34 -9.90
N THR A 44 -12.12 1.87 -8.72
CA THR A 44 -11.13 2.02 -7.64
C THR A 44 -10.83 0.67 -6.99
N LEU A 45 -9.55 0.28 -6.99
CA LEU A 45 -9.06 -0.90 -6.28
C LEU A 45 -8.58 -0.49 -4.89
N ILE A 46 -9.07 -1.16 -3.84
CA ILE A 46 -8.64 -0.98 -2.46
C ILE A 46 -8.02 -2.28 -1.97
N ILE A 47 -6.81 -2.19 -1.45
CA ILE A 47 -6.03 -3.31 -0.93
C ILE A 47 -5.74 -3.04 0.56
N PRO A 48 -6.56 -3.55 1.49
CA PRO A 48 -6.23 -3.48 2.90
C PRO A 48 -4.95 -4.24 3.22
N GLY A 49 -4.39 -3.94 4.38
CA GLY A 49 -3.37 -4.75 5.02
C GLY A 49 -4.03 -5.85 5.86
N THR A 50 -3.23 -6.51 6.70
CA THR A 50 -3.75 -7.56 7.58
C THR A 50 -4.21 -7.01 8.93
N ASN A 51 -5.26 -7.62 9.47
CA ASN A 51 -5.83 -7.30 10.79
C ASN A 51 -4.94 -7.72 11.98
N HIS A 52 -3.92 -8.56 11.76
CA HIS A 52 -3.07 -9.15 12.83
C HIS A 52 -1.59 -8.73 12.75
N TRP A 53 -1.28 -7.58 12.16
CA TRP A 53 0.10 -7.19 11.83
C TRP A 53 1.01 -6.94 13.05
N THR A 54 0.45 -6.61 14.22
CA THR A 54 1.23 -6.42 15.47
C THR A 54 1.91 -7.69 15.95
N ASP A 55 1.24 -8.85 15.81
CA ASP A 55 1.79 -10.16 16.15
C ASP A 55 2.83 -10.59 15.11
N TRP A 56 2.62 -10.13 13.88
CA TRP A 56 3.43 -10.41 12.71
C TRP A 56 4.85 -9.80 12.79
N ILE A 57 4.97 -8.58 13.30
CA ILE A 57 6.28 -7.91 13.53
C ILE A 57 6.94 -8.38 14.82
N ARG A 58 6.17 -8.65 15.89
CA ARG A 58 6.72 -8.98 17.21
C ARG A 58 7.24 -10.42 17.33
N PHE A 59 6.66 -11.38 16.60
CA PHE A 59 6.97 -12.81 16.78
C PHE A 59 7.58 -13.51 15.56
N ASN A 60 7.61 -12.89 14.37
CA ASN A 60 7.96 -13.57 13.10
C ASN A 60 9.13 -12.93 12.34
N LEU A 61 10.22 -12.61 13.02
CA LEU A 61 11.41 -11.96 12.45
C LEU A 61 12.10 -12.71 11.29
N ASN A 62 11.71 -13.97 10.98
CA ASN A 62 12.29 -14.75 9.88
C ASN A 62 11.35 -15.10 8.72
N THR A 63 10.02 -15.12 8.89
CA THR A 63 9.09 -15.58 7.81
C THR A 63 7.68 -14.98 7.84
N MET A 64 7.08 -14.78 6.66
CA MET A 64 5.70 -14.36 6.42
C MET A 64 4.83 -15.46 5.84
N LEU A 65 3.60 -15.58 6.33
CA LEU A 65 2.56 -16.33 5.63
C LEU A 65 1.82 -15.39 4.66
N VAL A 66 2.09 -15.49 3.36
CA VAL A 66 1.35 -14.75 2.31
C VAL A 66 0.67 -15.75 1.38
N ALA A 67 -0.63 -15.58 1.12
CA ALA A 67 -1.37 -16.44 0.20
C ALA A 67 -1.19 -17.94 0.52
N GLY A 68 -1.08 -18.29 1.80
CA GLY A 68 -0.83 -19.66 2.27
C GLY A 68 0.63 -20.17 2.14
N GLN A 69 1.58 -19.33 1.70
CA GLN A 69 3.00 -19.69 1.59
C GLN A 69 3.84 -19.01 2.68
N GLN A 70 4.73 -19.78 3.32
CA GLN A 70 5.75 -19.24 4.23
C GLN A 70 6.93 -18.72 3.40
N VAL A 71 7.26 -17.44 3.54
CA VAL A 71 8.27 -16.72 2.74
C VAL A 71 9.20 -15.96 3.66
N GLY A 72 10.51 -16.14 3.50
CA GLY A 72 11.53 -15.40 4.25
C GLY A 72 11.58 -13.91 3.89
N TRP A 73 11.99 -13.08 4.86
CA TRP A 73 12.04 -11.62 4.73
C TRP A 73 13.08 -11.07 3.76
N ASN A 74 14.11 -11.85 3.43
CA ASN A 74 15.15 -11.46 2.50
C ASN A 74 14.96 -12.11 1.12
N GLU A 75 13.89 -12.88 0.93
CA GLU A 75 13.65 -13.55 -0.33
C GLU A 75 13.21 -12.55 -1.40
N VAL A 76 13.99 -12.50 -2.48
CA VAL A 76 13.69 -11.69 -3.64
C VAL A 76 12.90 -12.54 -4.63
N GLY A 77 11.77 -12.03 -5.09
CA GLY A 77 10.92 -12.63 -6.12
C GLY A 77 10.64 -11.68 -7.27
N THR A 78 9.95 -12.19 -8.27
CA THR A 78 9.36 -11.40 -9.37
C THR A 78 7.84 -11.46 -9.27
N CYS A 79 7.16 -10.46 -9.82
CA CYS A 79 5.69 -10.42 -9.89
C CYS A 79 5.28 -10.25 -11.35
N ILE A 80 4.83 -9.05 -11.73
CA ILE A 80 4.51 -8.67 -13.10
C ILE A 80 5.68 -7.81 -13.64
N GLY A 81 6.16 -8.14 -14.83
CA GLY A 81 7.38 -7.57 -15.40
C GLY A 81 8.67 -8.16 -14.83
N ASN A 82 9.81 -7.54 -15.14
CA ASN A 82 11.16 -8.06 -14.83
C ASN A 82 11.80 -7.44 -13.57
N ALA A 83 11.04 -6.65 -12.80
CA ALA A 83 11.53 -6.03 -11.58
C ALA A 83 11.62 -7.06 -10.42
N LYS A 84 12.61 -6.85 -9.55
CA LYS A 84 12.85 -7.65 -8.35
C LYS A 84 12.13 -7.02 -7.16
N TRP A 85 11.40 -7.81 -6.41
CA TRP A 85 10.59 -7.39 -5.27
C TRP A 85 10.83 -8.31 -4.08
N HIS A 86 10.43 -7.88 -2.88
CA HIS A 86 10.29 -8.81 -1.77
C HIS A 86 9.26 -9.89 -2.14
N ARG A 87 9.64 -11.17 -2.03
CA ARG A 87 8.85 -12.31 -2.54
C ARG A 87 7.46 -12.34 -1.94
N GLY A 88 7.31 -12.08 -0.64
CA GLY A 88 5.99 -12.04 0.00
C GLY A 88 5.07 -10.97 -0.62
N PHE A 89 5.59 -9.77 -0.89
CA PHE A 89 4.78 -8.71 -1.50
C PHE A 89 4.47 -9.00 -2.97
N ALA A 90 5.40 -9.66 -3.68
CA ALA A 90 5.18 -10.13 -5.05
C ALA A 90 4.05 -11.17 -5.12
N VAL A 91 4.05 -12.15 -4.22
CA VAL A 91 2.99 -13.17 -4.12
C VAL A 91 1.64 -12.53 -3.82
N HIS A 92 1.58 -11.61 -2.84
CA HIS A 92 0.36 -10.87 -2.53
C HIS A 92 -0.15 -10.06 -3.73
N ALA A 93 0.75 -9.33 -4.40
CA ALA A 93 0.40 -8.53 -5.58
C ALA A 93 -0.07 -9.40 -6.76
N ARG A 94 0.53 -10.57 -6.99
CA ARG A 94 0.10 -11.51 -8.02
C ARG A 94 -1.32 -12.01 -7.76
N ALA A 95 -1.64 -12.38 -6.53
CA ALA A 95 -3.00 -12.82 -6.19
C ALA A 95 -4.06 -11.74 -6.48
N VAL A 96 -3.76 -10.47 -6.16
CA VAL A 96 -4.64 -9.34 -6.48
C VAL A 96 -4.71 -9.10 -7.99
N HIS A 97 -3.60 -9.22 -8.72
CA HIS A 97 -3.58 -9.09 -10.18
C HIS A 97 -4.42 -10.15 -10.88
N ASP A 98 -4.30 -11.41 -10.46
CA ASP A 98 -5.06 -12.52 -11.02
C ASP A 98 -6.56 -12.33 -10.74
N PHE A 99 -6.92 -11.84 -9.55
CA PHE A 99 -8.28 -11.44 -9.20
C PHE A 99 -8.86 -10.36 -10.13
N LEU A 100 -8.04 -9.39 -10.56
CA LEU A 100 -8.49 -8.39 -11.53
C LEU A 100 -8.84 -9.00 -12.88
N ASN A 101 -8.29 -10.15 -13.24
CA ASN A 101 -8.63 -10.91 -14.46
C ASN A 101 -8.68 -10.02 -15.72
N GLY A 102 -7.59 -9.29 -15.96
CA GLY A 102 -7.46 -8.35 -17.10
C GLY A 102 -8.13 -6.99 -16.92
N ARG A 103 -8.94 -6.78 -15.86
CA ARG A 103 -9.50 -5.45 -15.55
C ARG A 103 -8.39 -4.50 -15.12
N ARG A 104 -8.40 -3.28 -15.64
CA ARG A 104 -7.47 -2.21 -15.26
C ARG A 104 -8.16 -1.27 -14.27
N PRO A 105 -7.69 -1.15 -13.02
CA PRO A 105 -8.21 -0.18 -12.07
C PRO A 105 -8.04 1.25 -12.57
N LYS A 106 -8.97 2.13 -12.19
CA LYS A 106 -8.88 3.58 -12.41
C LYS A 106 -7.92 4.22 -11.39
N TYR A 107 -8.00 3.76 -10.14
CA TYR A 107 -7.15 4.18 -9.03
C TYR A 107 -6.78 2.96 -8.18
N ILE A 108 -5.68 3.05 -7.44
CA ILE A 108 -5.27 2.01 -6.49
C ILE A 108 -4.98 2.63 -5.13
N ILE A 109 -5.58 2.08 -4.08
CA ILE A 109 -5.40 2.50 -2.69
C ILE A 109 -4.88 1.30 -1.92
N GLY A 110 -3.81 1.47 -1.15
CA GLY A 110 -3.30 0.43 -0.27
C GLY A 110 -2.92 0.94 1.11
N HIS A 111 -3.08 0.10 2.13
CA HIS A 111 -2.56 0.34 3.48
C HIS A 111 -1.66 -0.81 3.93
N SER A 112 -0.56 -0.53 4.62
CA SER A 112 0.31 -1.56 5.23
C SER A 112 0.80 -2.60 4.21
N LEU A 113 0.58 -3.90 4.44
CA LEU A 113 0.86 -4.98 3.48
C LEU A 113 0.22 -4.71 2.11
N GLY A 114 -1.03 -4.25 2.09
CA GLY A 114 -1.74 -3.90 0.87
C GLY A 114 -1.11 -2.72 0.12
N ALA A 115 -0.46 -1.80 0.83
CA ALA A 115 0.31 -0.71 0.23
C ALA A 115 1.57 -1.21 -0.51
N ALA A 116 2.15 -2.34 -0.10
CA ALA A 116 3.24 -2.98 -0.84
C ALA A 116 2.77 -3.49 -2.21
N SER A 117 1.59 -4.13 -2.24
CA SER A 117 0.99 -4.59 -3.49
C SER A 117 0.49 -3.44 -4.35
N ALA A 118 -0.09 -2.41 -3.73
CA ALA A 118 -0.50 -1.20 -4.43
C ALA A 118 0.68 -0.55 -5.16
N GLN A 119 1.85 -0.44 -4.53
CA GLN A 119 3.08 0.02 -5.21
C GLN A 119 3.34 -0.80 -6.48
N ILE A 120 3.45 -2.13 -6.36
CA ILE A 120 3.75 -3.03 -7.50
C ILE A 120 2.72 -2.87 -8.64
N LEU A 121 1.43 -2.90 -8.31
CA LEU A 121 0.35 -2.83 -9.29
C LEU A 121 0.19 -1.44 -9.89
N GLY A 122 0.36 -0.38 -9.09
CA GLY A 122 0.31 1.00 -9.55
C GLY A 122 1.37 1.30 -10.60
N CYS A 123 2.60 0.85 -10.35
CA CYS A 123 3.69 0.92 -11.32
C CYS A 123 3.40 0.06 -12.57
N HIS A 124 2.87 -1.15 -12.40
CA HIS A 124 2.52 -2.00 -13.53
C HIS A 124 1.45 -1.39 -14.44
N TYR A 125 0.33 -0.93 -13.87
CA TYR A 125 -0.81 -0.39 -14.63
C TYR A 125 -0.66 1.06 -15.05
N GLY A 126 0.29 1.79 -14.47
CA GLY A 126 0.48 3.23 -14.70
C GLY A 126 -0.76 4.04 -14.37
N VAL A 127 -1.26 3.88 -13.14
CA VAL A 127 -2.48 4.55 -12.65
C VAL A 127 -2.24 5.21 -11.30
N PRO A 128 -2.95 6.31 -10.97
CA PRO A 128 -2.76 6.99 -9.70
C PRO A 128 -2.95 6.03 -8.53
N THR A 129 -1.92 5.98 -7.69
CA THR A 129 -1.81 5.01 -6.61
C THR A 129 -1.39 5.72 -5.33
N MET A 130 -2.10 5.46 -4.23
CA MET A 130 -1.79 6.02 -2.93
C MET A 130 -1.63 4.92 -1.88
N CYS A 131 -0.48 4.94 -1.23
CA CYS A 131 0.02 3.89 -0.38
C CYS A 131 0.24 4.46 1.03
N PHE A 132 -0.62 4.11 1.97
CA PHE A 132 -0.50 4.55 3.36
C PHE A 132 0.29 3.54 4.18
N ALA A 133 1.16 4.02 5.07
CA ALA A 133 1.98 3.19 5.94
C ALA A 133 2.78 2.12 5.18
N SER A 134 3.31 2.51 4.01
CA SER A 134 3.83 1.55 3.04
C SER A 134 5.22 1.02 3.42
N PRO A 135 5.47 -0.30 3.25
CA PRO A 135 6.80 -0.89 3.39
C PRO A 135 7.69 -0.61 2.15
N ASN A 136 8.90 -1.17 2.13
CA ASN A 136 9.89 -1.06 1.03
C ASN A 136 9.90 -2.30 0.10
N PRO A 137 9.00 -2.45 -0.88
CA PRO A 137 8.86 -3.70 -1.62
C PRO A 137 9.91 -3.95 -2.70
N ARG A 138 10.59 -2.93 -3.22
CA ARG A 138 11.43 -3.03 -4.42
C ARG A 138 12.88 -3.31 -4.07
N PHE A 139 13.49 -4.33 -4.68
CA PHE A 139 14.91 -4.62 -4.50
C PHE A 139 15.79 -4.01 -5.61
N GLY A 140 16.56 -2.97 -5.32
CA GLY A 140 17.51 -2.35 -6.25
C GLY A 140 17.18 -0.89 -6.62
N GLY A 141 18.19 -0.18 -7.12
CA GLY A 141 18.15 1.28 -7.27
C GLY A 141 17.54 1.83 -8.57
N THR A 142 17.41 1.02 -9.61
CA THR A 142 16.92 1.50 -10.92
C THR A 142 15.46 1.93 -10.84
N ALA A 143 15.17 3.10 -11.40
CA ALA A 143 13.82 3.62 -11.60
C ALA A 143 13.00 2.68 -12.49
N LEU A 144 11.73 2.48 -12.15
CA LEU A 144 10.80 1.71 -12.96
C LEU A 144 9.91 2.62 -13.81
N SER A 145 9.47 2.12 -14.96
CA SER A 145 8.42 2.78 -15.74
C SER A 145 7.18 3.01 -14.86
N HIS A 146 6.59 4.19 -14.99
CA HIS A 146 5.40 4.61 -14.25
C HIS A 146 5.54 4.66 -12.71
N GLU A 147 6.73 4.55 -12.12
CA GLU A 147 6.85 4.67 -10.66
C GLU A 147 6.36 6.03 -10.14
N GLY A 148 6.43 7.09 -10.95
CA GLY A 148 5.89 8.42 -10.64
C GLY A 148 4.36 8.50 -10.52
N TRP A 149 3.61 7.42 -10.77
CA TRP A 149 2.16 7.36 -10.48
C TRP A 149 1.86 6.91 -9.05
N VAL A 150 2.88 6.55 -8.28
CA VAL A 150 2.74 6.03 -6.91
C VAL A 150 3.15 7.09 -5.91
N LEU A 151 2.27 7.38 -4.95
CA LEU A 151 2.55 8.19 -3.77
C LEU A 151 2.51 7.30 -2.53
N ASN A 152 3.55 7.40 -1.71
CA ASN A 152 3.63 6.74 -0.42
C ASN A 152 3.51 7.79 0.67
N VAL A 153 2.46 7.71 1.49
CA VAL A 153 2.34 8.54 2.68
C VAL A 153 2.70 7.72 3.90
N VAL A 154 3.74 8.14 4.60
CA VAL A 154 4.38 7.35 5.66
C VAL A 154 4.59 8.20 6.89
N TYR A 155 4.62 7.55 8.04
CA TYR A 155 4.93 8.20 9.30
C TYR A 155 6.30 7.73 9.81
N ASN A 156 7.17 8.66 10.22
CA ASN A 156 8.55 8.33 10.57
C ASN A 156 8.66 7.37 11.76
N ASP A 157 7.76 7.49 12.74
CA ASP A 157 7.74 6.59 13.91
C ASP A 157 6.87 5.34 13.68
N ASP A 158 6.36 5.15 12.47
CA ASP A 158 5.74 3.88 12.07
C ASP A 158 6.84 2.87 11.69
N PRO A 159 7.07 1.82 12.49
CA PRO A 159 8.12 0.86 12.21
C PRO A 159 7.89 0.12 10.90
N VAL A 160 6.65 0.00 10.43
CA VAL A 160 6.32 -0.73 9.19
C VAL A 160 6.90 -0.06 7.97
N GLY A 161 6.94 1.26 7.98
CA GLY A 161 7.58 2.03 6.92
C GLY A 161 9.08 1.77 6.79
N ARG A 162 9.70 1.10 7.76
CA ARG A 162 11.12 0.81 7.73
C ARG A 162 11.41 -0.60 7.22
N PHE A 163 10.41 -1.45 7.01
CA PHE A 163 10.61 -2.85 6.61
C PHE A 163 10.26 -3.14 5.16
N PRO A 164 10.99 -4.06 4.49
CA PRO A 164 12.35 -4.50 4.81
C PRO A 164 13.31 -3.31 4.94
N LEU A 165 14.32 -3.43 5.81
CA LEU A 165 15.27 -2.35 6.07
C LEU A 165 15.98 -1.94 4.78
N GLN A 166 16.08 -0.63 4.54
CA GLN A 166 16.65 -0.06 3.31
C GLN A 166 18.11 -0.49 3.08
N ILE A 167 18.84 -0.82 4.15
CA ILE A 167 20.24 -1.29 4.11
C ILE A 167 20.42 -2.59 3.30
N ASN A 168 19.35 -3.35 3.06
CA ASN A 168 19.40 -4.59 2.26
C ASN A 168 19.05 -4.36 0.78
N GLY A 169 19.13 -3.12 0.28
CA GLY A 169 18.82 -2.77 -1.11
C GLY A 169 17.32 -2.66 -1.41
N TYR A 170 16.47 -2.69 -0.38
CA TYR A 170 15.03 -2.50 -0.51
C TYR A 170 14.64 -1.03 -0.47
N ARG A 171 13.69 -0.62 -1.31
CA ARG A 171 13.16 0.75 -1.37
C ARG A 171 11.66 0.76 -1.65
N ARG A 172 11.03 1.91 -1.39
CA ARG A 172 9.76 2.28 -2.01
C ARG A 172 9.95 2.70 -3.46
N ILE A 173 8.88 2.60 -4.22
CA ILE A 173 8.82 3.18 -5.57
C ILE A 173 7.92 4.41 -5.58
N GLY A 174 8.20 5.34 -6.48
CA GLY A 174 7.45 6.59 -6.59
C GLY A 174 7.78 7.61 -5.51
N SER A 175 6.89 8.58 -5.34
CA SER A 175 7.06 9.68 -4.40
C SER A 175 6.81 9.23 -2.96
N VAL A 176 7.45 9.91 -2.02
CA VAL A 176 7.29 9.67 -0.58
C VAL A 176 6.97 10.99 0.10
N GLU A 177 5.88 10.99 0.85
CA GLU A 177 5.44 12.05 1.72
C GLU A 177 5.50 11.57 3.17
N ILE A 178 6.15 12.35 4.02
CA ILE A 178 6.41 11.97 5.40
C ILE A 178 5.58 12.85 6.32
N LEU A 179 4.68 12.23 7.08
CA LEU A 179 3.90 12.88 8.13
C LEU A 179 4.84 13.31 9.27
N ALA A 180 4.67 14.55 9.76
CA ALA A 180 5.47 15.06 10.86
C ALA A 180 5.21 14.30 12.14
N ARG A 181 6.27 14.21 12.94
CA ARG A 181 6.30 13.48 14.20
C ARG A 181 5.25 14.02 15.18
N ARG A 182 4.46 13.11 15.76
CA ARG A 182 3.63 13.37 16.93
C ARG A 182 4.02 12.42 18.06
N ASN A 183 4.24 12.95 19.25
CA ASN A 183 4.45 12.14 20.46
C ASN A 183 3.13 11.51 20.91
N LEU A 184 2.62 10.57 20.11
CA LEU A 184 1.40 9.81 20.41
C LEU A 184 1.79 8.46 21.03
N PRO A 185 1.17 8.06 22.15
CA PRO A 185 1.39 6.74 22.74
C PRO A 185 0.84 5.63 21.84
N GLY A 186 1.51 4.47 21.81
CA GLY A 186 1.08 3.27 21.09
C GLY A 186 1.64 3.13 19.67
N LEU A 187 1.32 2.01 19.01
CA LEU A 187 1.71 1.75 17.62
C LEU A 187 0.86 2.62 16.68
N GLN A 188 1.52 3.42 15.84
CA GLN A 188 0.84 4.40 14.98
C GLN A 188 0.41 3.85 13.61
N HIS A 189 0.25 2.53 13.48
CA HIS A 189 0.10 1.83 12.21
C HIS A 189 -1.37 1.64 11.75
N SER A 190 -2.30 2.50 12.17
CA SER A 190 -3.70 2.41 11.75
C SER A 190 -4.15 3.66 11.02
N MET A 191 -5.11 3.51 10.10
CA MET A 191 -5.67 4.64 9.38
C MET A 191 -6.35 5.66 10.30
N ASP A 192 -6.90 5.23 11.44
CA ASP A 192 -7.44 6.14 12.47
C ASP A 192 -6.38 7.11 13.01
N ARG A 193 -5.11 6.71 13.03
CA ARG A 193 -3.99 7.58 13.42
C ARG A 193 -3.50 8.44 12.26
N TYR A 194 -3.42 7.86 11.06
CA TYR A 194 -2.97 8.57 9.86
C TYR A 194 -3.92 9.70 9.45
N ILE A 195 -5.24 9.50 9.51
CA ILE A 195 -6.23 10.46 8.99
C ILE A 195 -6.15 11.84 9.65
N PRO A 196 -6.11 11.98 10.99
CA PRO A 196 -5.92 13.29 11.62
C PRO A 196 -4.59 13.95 11.24
N MET A 197 -3.50 13.19 11.15
CA MET A 197 -2.20 13.72 10.73
C MET A 197 -2.24 14.23 9.29
N LEU A 198 -2.84 13.45 8.38
CA LEU A 198 -3.05 13.84 6.99
C LEU A 198 -3.86 15.14 6.88
N ALA A 199 -4.96 15.25 7.63
CA ALA A 199 -5.81 16.42 7.60
C ALA A 199 -5.05 17.69 8.01
N ASP A 200 -4.29 17.61 9.11
CA ASP A 200 -3.54 18.75 9.64
C ASP A 200 -2.41 19.19 8.70
N GLU A 201 -1.69 18.23 8.11
CA GLU A 201 -0.59 18.49 7.17
C GLU A 201 -1.09 19.03 5.81
N ILE A 202 -2.21 18.50 5.31
CA ILE A 202 -2.87 19.05 4.12
C ILE A 202 -3.34 20.48 4.37
N ALA A 203 -3.95 20.74 5.54
CA ALA A 203 -4.36 22.09 5.91
C ALA A 203 -3.17 23.05 6.06
N GLY A 204 -2.02 22.55 6.52
CA GLY A 204 -0.76 23.28 6.60
C GLY A 204 -0.03 23.44 5.25
N GLY A 205 -0.52 22.80 4.18
CA GLY A 205 0.08 22.87 2.85
C GLY A 205 1.38 22.07 2.66
N SER A 206 1.70 21.16 3.59
CA SER A 206 2.92 20.34 3.53
C SER A 206 2.77 19.07 2.69
N LEU A 207 1.53 18.63 2.42
CA LEU A 207 1.20 17.44 1.64
C LEU A 207 0.27 17.76 0.48
N HIS A 208 0.30 16.90 -0.54
CA HIS A 208 -0.62 17.01 -1.66
C HIS A 208 -2.06 16.65 -1.24
N THR A 209 -3.01 17.49 -1.63
CA THR A 209 -4.46 17.24 -1.51
C THR A 209 -4.94 16.14 -2.45
N ALA A 210 -4.24 15.92 -3.57
CA ALA A 210 -4.63 15.02 -4.62
C ALA A 210 -3.41 14.45 -5.39
N TRP A 211 -3.56 13.24 -5.92
CA TRP A 211 -2.49 12.54 -6.65
C TRP A 211 -2.96 11.94 -7.99
N PRO A 212 -2.17 12.01 -9.08
CA PRO A 212 -0.93 12.78 -9.23
C PRO A 212 -1.18 14.29 -9.05
N PRO A 213 -0.14 15.08 -8.71
CA PRO A 213 -0.27 16.52 -8.67
C PRO A 213 -0.71 17.02 -10.05
N GLY A 214 -1.54 18.06 -10.05
CA GLY A 214 -2.03 18.65 -11.30
C GLY A 214 -0.88 19.30 -12.06
N PRO A 215 -1.09 19.64 -13.35
CA PRO A 215 -0.25 20.66 -13.96
C PRO A 215 -0.34 21.98 -13.20
#